data_AF-A0A974P1M3-F1
#
_entry.id   AF-A0A974P1M3-F1
#
_cell.length_a   1.000
_cell.length_b   1.000
_cell.length_c   1.000
_cell.angle_alpha   90.00
_cell.angle_beta   90.00
_cell.angle_gamma   90.00
#
_symmetry.space_group_name_H-M   'P 1'
#
loop_
_entity.id
_entity.type
_entity.pdbx_description
1 polymer ?
#
loop_
_entity_poly.entity_id
_entity_poly.type
_entity_poly.pdbx_seq_one_letter_code
_entity_poly.pdbx_strand_id
1 'polypeptide(L)' 'MSHGFGPVQLGVELWASRDDDPAGATTQASFDLTAAWTPSDNVQLDVGLNAGLNHDTPDIEVYAGLARRF' A
#
# COMPACT_ATOMS: atom_id res chain seq x y z
N MET A 1 0.45 -2.82 -9.72
CA MET A 1 -0.26 -3.91 -10.45
C MET A 1 -0.98 -4.80 -9.47
N SER A 2 -2.13 -5.37 -9.82
CA SER A 2 -2.85 -6.30 -8.95
C SER A 2 -3.46 -7.48 -9.71
N HIS A 3 -3.68 -8.59 -9.01
CA HIS A 3 -4.26 -9.81 -9.53
C HIS A 3 -5.22 -10.46 -8.52
N GLY A 4 -6.30 -11.06 -9.01
CA GLY A 4 -7.33 -11.70 -8.20
C GLY A 4 -7.26 -13.22 -8.21
N PHE A 5 -7.52 -13.84 -7.05
CA PHE A 5 -7.61 -15.28 -6.82
C PHE A 5 -8.86 -15.59 -6.00
N GLY A 6 -9.99 -15.80 -6.69
CA GLY A 6 -11.28 -15.95 -6.01
C GLY A 6 -11.62 -14.71 -5.18
N PRO A 7 -11.90 -14.83 -3.88
CA PRO A 7 -12.24 -13.69 -3.02
C PRO A 7 -11.02 -12.87 -2.58
N VAL A 8 -9.79 -13.23 -3.00
CA VAL A 8 -8.56 -12.54 -2.62
C VAL A 8 -8.05 -11.70 -3.78
N GLN A 9 -7.61 -10.47 -3.51
CA GLN A 9 -6.87 -9.64 -4.45
C GLN A 9 -5.50 -9.32 -3.86
N LEU A 10 -4.44 -9.57 -4.64
CA LEU A 10 -3.06 -9.26 -4.26
C LEU A 10 -2.54 -8.14 -5.16
N GLY A 11 -1.83 -7.19 -4.57
CA GLY A 11 -1.23 -6.06 -5.28
C GLY A 11 0.24 -5.90 -4.95
N VAL A 12 0.95 -5.34 -5.90
CA VAL A 12 2.33 -4.87 -5.74
C VAL A 12 2.52 -3.57 -6.50
N GLU A 13 3.19 -2.61 -5.89
CA GLU A 13 3.44 -1.29 -6.46
C GLU A 13 4.87 -0.82 -6.20
N LEU A 14 5.41 -0.05 -7.15
CA LEU A 14 6.55 0.83 -6.90
C LEU A 14 5.99 2.24 -6.85
N TRP A 15 6.14 2.90 -5.72
CA TRP A 15 5.68 4.26 -5.52
C TRP A 15 6.88 5.18 -5.33
N ALA A 16 6.76 6.42 -5.81
CA ALA A 16 7.74 7.46 -5.56
C ALA A 16 7.06 8.84 -5.55
N SER A 17 7.57 9.73 -4.69
CA SER A 17 7.16 11.12 -4.62
C SER A 17 8.37 12.01 -4.37
N ARG A 18 8.35 13.20 -4.95
CA ARG A 18 9.40 14.20 -4.76
C ARG A 18 8.78 15.47 -4.19
N ASP A 19 9.35 15.92 -3.07
CA ASP A 19 9.09 17.23 -2.52
C ASP A 19 10.22 18.17 -2.96
N ASP A 20 9.86 19.27 -3.63
CA ASP A 20 10.79 20.27 -4.14
C ASP A 20 10.89 21.51 -3.22
N ASP A 21 10.70 21.33 -1.91
CA ASP A 21 10.94 22.39 -0.91
C ASP A 21 12.32 23.05 -1.15
N PRO A 22 12.36 24.37 -1.45
CA PRO A 22 13.61 25.10 -1.66
C PRO A 22 14.59 25.06 -0.47
N ALA A 23 14.09 24.82 0.74
CA ALA A 23 14.90 24.66 1.95
C ALA A 23 15.54 23.27 2.06
N GLY A 24 15.08 22.29 1.29
CA GLY A 24 15.61 20.93 1.26
C GLY A 24 14.68 19.97 0.54
N ALA A 25 14.99 19.65 -0.72
CA ALA A 25 14.23 18.67 -1.49
C ALA A 25 14.40 17.26 -0.93
N THR A 26 13.31 16.49 -0.90
CA THR A 26 13.32 15.08 -0.48
C THR A 26 12.70 14.21 -1.57
N THR A 27 13.13 12.95 -1.68
CA THR A 27 12.50 12.01 -2.61
C THR A 27 12.19 10.73 -1.88
N GLN A 28 10.91 10.42 -1.72
CA GLN A 28 10.47 9.17 -1.14
C GLN A 28 10.22 8.15 -2.23
N ALA A 29 10.53 6.89 -1.94
CA ALA A 29 10.27 5.77 -2.83
C ALA A 29 10.05 4.49 -2.02
N SER A 30 9.05 3.69 -2.40
CA SER A 30 8.69 2.46 -1.70
C SER A 30 8.35 1.31 -2.66
N PHE A 31 8.52 0.10 -2.15
CA PHE A 31 7.97 -1.13 -2.73
C PHE A 31 6.84 -1.62 -1.85
N ASP A 32 5.64 -1.66 -2.42
CA ASP A 32 4.41 -1.85 -1.66
C ASP A 32 3.77 -3.18 -2.01
N LEU A 33 3.24 -3.85 -0.99
CA LEU A 33 2.49 -5.10 -1.10
C LEU A 33 1.12 -4.91 -0.47
N THR A 34 0.07 -5.33 -1.17
CA THR A 34 -1.30 -5.26 -0.67
C THR A 34 -2.00 -6.60 -0.80
N ALA A 35 -2.89 -6.89 0.15
CA ALA A 35 -3.81 -8.02 0.08
C ALA A 35 -5.18 -7.59 0.59
N ALA A 36 -6.21 -7.86 -0.22
CA ALA A 36 -7.60 -7.67 0.14
C ALA A 36 -8.31 -9.02 0.09
N TRP A 37 -9.21 -9.26 1.05
CA TRP A 37 -10.05 -10.46 1.10
C TRP A 37 -11.52 -10.08 1.30
N THR A 38 -12.36 -10.52 0.38
CA THR A 38 -13.79 -10.22 0.33
C THR A 38 -14.60 -11.52 0.49
N PRO A 39 -14.78 -12.03 1.73
CA PRO A 39 -15.45 -13.32 1.98
C PRO A 39 -16.95 -13.34 1.66
N SER A 40 -17.57 -12.17 1.55
CA SER A 40 -18.97 -12.00 1.17
C SER A 40 -19.14 -10.64 0.50
N ASP A 41 -20.28 -10.44 -0.16
CA ASP A 41 -20.58 -9.21 -0.92
C ASP A 41 -20.56 -7.92 -0.07
N ASN A 42 -20.57 -8.06 1.26
CA ASN A 42 -20.72 -6.95 2.19
C ASN A 42 -19.54 -6.75 3.14
N VAL A 43 -18.48 -7.57 3.07
CA VAL A 43 -17.32 -7.47 3.99
C VAL A 43 -16.03 -7.56 3.20
N GLN A 44 -15.09 -6.65 3.47
CA GLN A 44 -13.72 -6.71 2.98
C GLN A 44 -12.72 -6.46 4.11
N LEU A 45 -11.65 -7.25 4.13
CA LEU A 45 -10.48 -7.06 4.98
C LEU A 45 -9.29 -6.72 4.11
N ASP A 46 -8.53 -5.70 4.50
CA ASP A 46 -7.37 -5.22 3.75
C ASP A 46 -6.15 -5.22 4.65
N VAL A 47 -5.00 -5.60 4.10
CA VAL A 47 -3.69 -5.42 4.73
C VAL A 47 -2.70 -4.93 3.68
N GLY A 48 -1.75 -4.11 4.12
CA GLY A 48 -0.65 -3.71 3.25
C GLY A 48 0.62 -3.38 4.01
N LEU A 49 1.71 -3.40 3.26
CA LEU A 49 3.05 -3.13 3.72
C LEU A 49 3.75 -2.26 2.68
N ASN A 50 4.34 -1.15 3.11
CA ASN A 50 5.18 -0.30 2.29
C ASN A 50 6.62 -0.43 2.81
N ALA A 51 7.54 -0.86 1.96
CA ALA A 51 8.95 -0.95 2.31
C ALA A 51 9.73 0.19 1.67
N GLY A 52 10.37 1.02 2.50
CA GLY A 52 11.19 2.15 2.04
C GLY A 52 12.37 1.67 1.18
N LEU A 53 12.59 2.34 0.05
CA LEU A 53 13.69 2.05 -0.87
C LEU A 53 14.86 3.04 -0.74
N ASN A 54 14.73 4.06 0.11
CA ASN A 54 15.76 5.05 0.38
C ASN A 54 15.64 5.63 1.79
N HIS A 55 16.61 6.46 2.15
CA HIS A 55 16.72 7.11 3.46
C HIS A 55 15.57 8.08 3.78
N ASP A 56 14.98 8.71 2.76
CA ASP A 56 13.93 9.72 2.95
C ASP A 56 12.57 9.09 3.24
N THR A 57 12.44 7.76 3.09
CA THR A 57 11.19 7.00 3.25
C THR A 57 11.23 6.20 4.55
N PRO A 58 10.12 6.06 5.30
CA PRO A 58 10.05 5.12 6.42
C PRO A 58 10.48 3.70 6.00
N ASP A 59 11.30 3.04 6.83
CA ASP A 59 11.83 1.71 6.51
C ASP A 59 10.71 0.70 6.20
N ILE A 60 9.69 0.67 7.07
CA ILE A 60 8.51 -0.19 6.96
C ILE A 60 7.29 0.56 7.50
N GLU A 61 6.21 0.56 6.72
CA GLU A 61 4.87 0.94 7.18
C GLU A 61 3.92 -0.25 6.97
N VAL A 62 3.06 -0.53 7.95
CA VAL A 62 2.06 -1.60 7.86
C VAL A 62 0.70 -1.00 8.18
N TYR A 63 -0.31 -1.36 7.41
CA TYR A 63 -1.68 -0.93 7.61
C TYR A 63 -2.66 -2.09 7.45
N ALA A 64 -3.82 -1.95 8.08
CA ALA A 64 -4.94 -2.87 7.97
C ALA A 64 -6.26 -2.12 7.95
N GLY A 65 -7.24 -2.66 7.24
CA GLY A 65 -8.57 -2.08 7.05
C GLY A 65 -9.69 -3.12 7.14
N LEU A 66 -10.88 -2.65 7.49
CA LEU A 66 -12.14 -3.39 7.44
C LEU A 66 -13.19 -2.48 6.82
N ALA A 67 -13.83 -2.95 5.74
CA ALA A 67 -14.96 -2.29 5.11
C ALA A 67 -16.22 -3.17 5.20
N ARG A 68 -17.37 -2.53 5.43
CA ARG A 68 -18.68 -3.17 5.39
C ARG A 68 -19.67 -2.37 4.55
N ARG A 69 -20.34 -3.05 3.62
CA ARG A 69 -21.45 -2.49 2.84
C ARG A 69 -22.79 -2.82 3.52
N PHE A 70 -23.75 -1.89 3.42
CA PHE A 70 -25.10 -1.99 3.99
C PHE A 70 -26.17 -1.95 2.89
#